data_AF-A0A6J4NLK5-F1
#
_entry.id   AF-A0A6J4NLK5-F1
#
_cell.length_a   1.000
_cell.length_b   1.000
_cell.length_c   1.000
_cell.angle_alpha   90.00
_cell.angle_beta   90.00
_cell.angle_gamma   90.00
#
_symmetry.space_group_name_H-M   'P 1'
#
loop_
_entity.id
_entity.type
_entity.pdbx_description
1 polymer ?
#
loop_
_entity_poly.entity_id
_entity_poly.type
_entity_poly.pdbx_seq_one_letter_code
_entity_poly.pdbx_strand_id
1 'polypeptide(L)'
;MIQFLIILIQALVIFLAATTAFAYMTLFERRLLARFQNRVGPNRSGPGGFTQPLADAIKLFFKEDITPTEADKTIYTIAPALSMIPAILLFAVIPIGADMVL
;
A
#
# COMPACT_ATOMS: atom_id res chain seq x y z
N MET A 1 14.43 -20.45 -17.55
CA MET A 1 12.99 -20.57 -17.23
C MET A 1 12.74 -20.61 -15.73
N ILE A 2 13.36 -21.53 -14.97
CA ILE A 2 13.18 -21.65 -13.52
C ILE A 2 13.63 -20.39 -12.76
N GLN A 3 14.78 -19.80 -13.09
CA GLN A 3 15.23 -18.54 -12.48
C GLN A 3 14.26 -17.38 -12.69
N PHE A 4 13.70 -17.24 -13.89
CA PHE A 4 12.71 -16.21 -14.18
C PHE A 4 11.45 -16.37 -13.32
N LEU A 5 11.00 -17.62 -13.11
CA LEU A 5 9.87 -17.91 -12.23
C LEU A 5 10.17 -17.55 -10.77
N ILE A 6 11.38 -17.82 -10.27
CA ILE A 6 11.78 -17.47 -8.90
C ILE A 6 11.75 -15.95 -8.70
N ILE A 7 12.31 -15.17 -9.64
CA ILE A 7 12.31 -13.71 -9.58
C ILE A 7 10.87 -13.17 -9.60
N LEU A 8 10.01 -13.72 -10.46
CA LEU A 8 8.59 -13.32 -10.54
C LEU A 8 7.85 -13.56 -9.22
N ILE A 9 8.08 -14.72 -8.59
CA ILE A 9 7.48 -15.06 -7.28
C ILE A 9 8.01 -14.11 -6.20
N GLN A 10 9.32 -13.87 -6.16
CA GLN A 10 9.92 -12.94 -5.19
C GLN A 10 9.38 -11.52 -5.34
N ALA A 11 9.26 -11.01 -6.57
CA ALA A 11 8.68 -9.70 -6.85
C ALA A 11 7.22 -9.63 -6.39
N LEU A 12 6.41 -10.66 -6.66
CA LEU A 12 5.03 -10.73 -6.20
C LEU A 12 4.94 -10.73 -4.67
N VAL A 13 5.79 -11.51 -3.99
CA VAL A 13 5.83 -11.57 -2.52
C VAL A 13 6.21 -10.22 -1.92
N ILE A 14 7.25 -9.57 -2.44
CA ILE A 14 7.68 -8.25 -1.96
C ILE A 14 6.59 -7.19 -2.19
N PHE A 15 5.92 -7.22 -3.35
CA PHE A 15 4.81 -6.32 -3.65
C PHE A 15 3.63 -6.50 -2.68
N LEU A 16 3.22 -7.75 -2.42
CA LEU A 16 2.14 -8.05 -1.47
C LEU A 16 2.54 -7.71 -0.02
N ALA A 17 3.79 -7.97 0.36
CA ALA A 17 4.31 -7.61 1.68
C ALA A 17 4.35 -6.09 1.87
N ALA A 18 4.83 -5.32 0.89
CA ALA A 18 4.91 -3.87 0.97
C ALA A 18 3.53 -3.21 1.06
N THR A 19 2.57 -3.67 0.24
CA THR A 19 1.19 -3.13 0.25
C THR A 19 0.44 -3.46 1.54
N THR A 20 0.59 -4.67 2.06
CA THR A 20 0.00 -5.06 3.36
C THR A 20 0.68 -4.34 4.52
N ALA A 21 2.01 -4.22 4.52
CA ALA A 21 2.75 -3.47 5.53
C ALA A 21 2.31 -2.01 5.58
N PHE A 22 2.17 -1.35 4.43
CA PHE A 22 1.64 0.01 4.34
C PHE A 22 0.23 0.12 4.95
N ALA A 23 -0.68 -0.79 4.58
CA ALA A 23 -2.05 -0.79 5.09
C ALA A 23 -2.11 -0.88 6.62
N TYR A 24 -1.32 -1.76 7.24
CA TYR A 24 -1.28 -1.88 8.70
C TYR A 24 -0.47 -0.78 9.39
N MET A 25 0.54 -0.22 8.73
CA MET A 25 1.31 0.90 9.25
C MET A 25 0.42 2.13 9.44
N THR A 26 -0.50 2.41 8.51
CA THR A 26 -1.47 3.52 8.69
C THR A 26 -2.40 3.29 9.88
N LEU A 27 -2.82 2.05 10.16
CA LEU A 27 -3.60 1.73 11.35
C LEU A 27 -2.79 1.92 12.62
N PHE A 28 -1.53 1.50 12.62
CA PHE A 28 -0.60 1.71 13.73
C PHE A 28 -0.41 3.21 14.01
N GLU A 29 -0.14 4.00 12.97
CA GLU A 29 -0.01 5.45 13.06
C GLU A 29 -1.25 6.10 13.67
N ARG A 30 -2.46 5.74 13.21
CA ARG A 30 -3.72 6.23 13.78
C ARG A 30 -3.84 5.90 15.27
N ARG A 31 -3.43 4.71 15.71
CA ARG A 31 -3.43 4.32 17.13
C ARG A 31 -2.38 5.08 17.94
N LEU A 32 -1.20 5.28 17.38
CA LEU A 32 -0.11 6.02 18.04
C LEU A 32 -0.48 7.48 18.25
N LEU A 33 -1.00 8.15 17.22
CA LEU A 33 -1.48 9.53 17.29
C LEU A 33 -2.63 9.69 18.30
N ALA A 34 -3.54 8.72 18.37
CA ALA A 34 -4.60 8.72 19.36
C ALA A 34 -4.05 8.65 20.81
N ARG A 35 -3.01 7.84 21.05
CA ARG A 35 -2.34 7.76 22.35
C ARG A 35 -1.65 9.06 22.74
N PHE A 36 -0.98 9.73 21.80
CA PHE A 36 -0.40 11.06 22.07
C PHE A 36 -1.46 12.10 22.42
N GLN A 37 -2.67 11.96 21.87
CA GLN A 37 -3.80 12.87 22.11
C GLN A 37 -4.68 12.44 23.29
N ASN A 38 -4.27 11.43 24.07
CA ASN A 38 -5.08 10.85 25.16
C ASN A 38 -6.52 10.49 24.74
N ARG A 39 -6.68 9.96 23.52
CA ARG A 39 -7.96 9.44 23.02
C ARG A 39 -7.81 8.00 22.53
N VAL A 40 -8.93 7.29 22.46
CA VAL A 40 -8.94 5.92 21.95
C VAL A 40 -8.87 5.93 20.42
N GLY A 41 -7.94 5.16 19.87
CA GLY A 41 -7.81 4.94 18.42
C GLY A 41 -8.92 4.06 17.86
N PRO A 42 -8.82 3.63 16.59
CA PRO A 42 -9.83 2.78 15.95
C PRO A 42 -10.07 1.48 16.77
N ASN A 43 -11.32 1.26 17.22
CA ASN A 43 -11.72 0.10 18.06
C ASN A 43 -13.04 -0.58 17.60
N ARG A 44 -13.56 -0.23 16.42
CA ARG A 44 -14.90 -0.67 15.97
C ARG A 44 -14.88 -1.69 14.84
N SER A 45 -13.99 -1.55 13.87
CA SER A 45 -13.89 -2.47 12.73
C SER A 45 -13.07 -3.70 13.12
N GLY A 46 -13.76 -4.75 13.60
CA GLY A 46 -13.16 -6.02 14.03
C GLY A 46 -12.50 -5.96 15.42
N PRO A 47 -11.95 -7.08 15.93
CA PRO A 47 -11.28 -7.13 17.22
C PRO A 47 -10.16 -6.08 17.28
N GLY A 48 -10.28 -5.11 18.19
CA GLY A 48 -9.32 -4.02 18.32
C GLY A 48 -9.19 -3.07 17.13
N GLY A 49 -9.97 -3.19 16.05
CA GLY A 49 -9.84 -2.36 14.85
C GLY A 49 -8.99 -2.96 13.71
N PHE A 50 -8.52 -4.20 13.80
CA PHE A 50 -7.59 -4.80 12.82
C PHE A 50 -8.14 -4.90 11.38
N THR A 51 -9.46 -5.00 11.20
CA THR A 51 -10.07 -5.08 9.87
C THR A 51 -10.35 -3.70 9.26
N GLN A 52 -9.97 -2.61 9.95
CA GLN A 52 -10.13 -1.25 9.43
C GLN A 52 -9.45 -1.01 8.07
N PRO A 53 -8.20 -1.46 7.80
CA PRO A 53 -7.57 -1.22 6.51
C PRO A 53 -8.30 -1.94 5.36
N LEU A 54 -8.90 -3.10 5.64
CA LEU A 54 -9.74 -3.82 4.67
C LEU A 54 -11.02 -3.03 4.36
N ALA A 55 -11.68 -2.47 5.38
CA ALA A 55 -12.85 -1.63 5.19
C ALA A 55 -12.51 -0.34 4.40
N ASP A 56 -11.36 0.27 4.69
CA ASP A 56 -10.87 1.44 3.96
C ASP A 56 -10.60 1.09 2.48
N ALA A 57 -10.01 -0.08 2.20
CA ALA A 57 -9.79 -0.56 0.84
C ALA A 57 -11.11 -0.78 0.08
N ILE A 58 -12.07 -1.50 0.66
CA ILE A 58 -13.39 -1.75 0.06
C ILE A 58 -14.08 -0.42 -0.26
N LYS A 59 -14.05 0.54 0.68
CA LYS A 59 -14.61 1.88 0.45
C LYS A 59 -13.98 2.57 -0.76
N LEU A 60 -12.67 2.48 -0.94
CA LEU A 60 -11.96 3.09 -2.06
C LEU A 60 -12.27 2.39 -3.39
N PHE A 61 -12.45 1.07 -3.41
CA PHE A 61 -12.82 0.34 -4.63
C PHE A 61 -14.19 0.73 -5.18
N PHE A 62 -15.16 0.99 -4.30
CA PHE A 62 -16.49 1.45 -4.71
C PHE A 62 -16.60 2.98 -4.79
N LYS A 63 -15.52 3.71 -4.48
CA LYS A 63 -15.54 5.15 -4.57
C LYS A 63 -15.58 5.55 -6.03
N GLU A 64 -16.54 6.40 -6.38
CA GLU A 64 -16.62 6.98 -7.72
C GLU A 64 -15.32 7.67 -8.09
N ASP A 65 -14.76 7.28 -9.23
CA ASP A 65 -13.60 7.92 -9.83
C ASP A 65 -14.07 9.12 -10.67
N ILE A 66 -13.83 10.32 -10.14
CA ILE A 66 -14.25 11.57 -10.77
C ILE A 66 -13.03 12.19 -11.44
N THR A 67 -13.11 12.38 -12.75
CA THR A 67 -12.10 13.12 -13.52
C THR A 67 -12.57 14.59 -13.67
N PRO A 68 -11.77 15.58 -13.23
CA PRO A 68 -12.15 16.98 -13.37
C PRO A 68 -12.31 17.38 -14.84
N THR A 69 -13.33 18.18 -15.16
CA THR A 69 -13.64 18.57 -16.55
C THR A 69 -12.54 19.41 -17.19
N GLU A 70 -11.88 20.26 -16.41
CA GLU A 70 -10.80 21.15 -16.85
C GLU A 70 -9.40 20.48 -16.83
N ALA A 71 -9.30 19.21 -16.42
CA ALA A 71 -8.01 18.52 -16.32
C ALA A 71 -7.59 17.90 -17.67
N ASP A 72 -6.28 17.89 -17.92
CA ASP A 72 -5.70 17.06 -18.99
C ASP A 72 -5.88 15.58 -18.63
N LYS A 73 -6.74 14.89 -19.39
CA LYS A 73 -7.10 13.48 -19.14
C LYS A 73 -5.89 12.56 -19.17
N THR A 74 -4.97 12.79 -20.11
CA THR A 74 -3.77 11.97 -20.31
C THR A 74 -2.84 12.08 -19.11
N ILE A 75 -2.55 13.30 -18.67
CA ILE A 75 -1.66 13.54 -17.53
C ILE A 75 -2.32 13.07 -16.23
N TYR A 76 -3.62 13.33 -16.05
CA TYR A 76 -4.36 12.95 -14.85
C TYR A 76 -4.37 11.42 -14.63
N THR A 77 -4.55 10.63 -15.69
CA THR A 77 -4.55 9.16 -15.58
C THR A 77 -3.15 8.59 -15.37
N ILE A 78 -2.11 9.18 -15.96
CA ILE A 78 -0.74 8.65 -15.89
C ILE A 78 -0.02 9.07 -14.61
N ALA A 79 -0.34 10.24 -14.04
CA ALA A 79 0.36 10.79 -12.88
C ALA A 79 0.37 9.86 -11.64
N PRO A 80 -0.73 9.20 -11.24
CA PRO A 80 -0.71 8.25 -10.13
C PRO A 80 0.26 7.08 -10.37
N ALA A 81 0.32 6.57 -11.60
CA ALA A 81 1.23 5.48 -11.96
C ALA A 81 2.70 5.94 -11.89
N LEU A 82 3.00 7.15 -12.37
CA LEU A 82 4.35 7.72 -12.30
C LEU A 82 4.84 7.94 -10.85
N SER A 83 3.92 8.18 -9.91
CA SER A 83 4.26 8.28 -8.48
C SER A 83 4.47 6.90 -7.84
N MET A 84 3.60 5.93 -8.17
CA MET A 84 3.58 4.62 -7.53
C MET A 84 4.71 3.68 -8.00
N ILE A 85 5.01 3.66 -9.31
CA ILE A 85 6.03 2.78 -9.89
C ILE A 85 7.41 2.95 -9.23
N PRO A 86 8.00 4.17 -9.16
CA PRO A 86 9.32 4.33 -8.57
C PRO A 86 9.34 3.96 -7.08
N ALA A 87 8.27 4.24 -6.33
CA ALA A 87 8.17 3.87 -4.93
C ALA A 87 8.24 2.35 -4.71
N ILE A 88 7.65 1.56 -5.61
CA ILE A 88 7.74 0.08 -5.56
C ILE A 88 9.11 -0.41 -6.02
N LEU A 89 9.67 0.17 -7.08
CA LEU A 89 10.98 -0.22 -7.60
C LEU A 89 12.11 -0.07 -6.57
N LEU A 90 12.01 0.90 -5.66
CA LEU A 90 12.98 1.07 -4.58
C LEU A 90 13.09 -0.17 -3.67
N PHE A 91 12.03 -0.95 -3.51
CA PHE A 91 12.08 -2.18 -2.72
C PHE A 91 12.85 -3.31 -3.40
N ALA A 92 13.05 -3.27 -4.73
CA ALA A 92 13.82 -4.28 -5.45
C ALA A 92 15.31 -4.24 -5.10
N VAL A 93 15.83 -3.06 -4.77
CA VAL A 93 17.26 -2.81 -4.55
C VAL A 93 17.70 -3.12 -3.12
N ILE A 94 16.77 -3.26 -2.17
CA ILE A 94 17.09 -3.49 -0.76
C ILE A 94 17.56 -4.95 -0.59
N PRO A 95 18.80 -5.20 -0.13
CA PRO A 95 19.27 -6.57 0.08
C PRO A 95 18.62 -7.16 1.34
N ILE A 96 17.71 -8.11 1.17
CA ILE A 96 16.98 -8.77 2.28
C ILE A 96 17.71 -10.05 2.75
N GLY A 97 18.65 -10.57 1.95
CA GLY A 97 19.46 -11.74 2.29
C GLY A 97 20.58 -12.01 1.27
N ALA A 98 21.44 -12.99 1.53
CA ALA A 98 22.46 -13.41 0.58
C ALA A 98 21.79 -13.84 -0.73
N ASP A 99 22.20 -13.21 -1.84
CA ASP A 99 21.65 -13.38 -3.20
C ASP A 99 20.17 -12.99 -3.40
N MET A 100 19.55 -12.27 -2.46
CA MET A 100 18.20 -11.71 -2.61
C MET A 100 18.25 -10.20 -2.93
N VAL A 101 18.72 -9.90 -4.13
CA VAL A 101 18.51 -8.61 -4.82
C VAL A 101 17.64 -8.92 -6.03
N LEU A 102 16.52 -8.22 -6.19
CA LEU A 102 15.63 -8.36 -7.35
C LEU A 102 16.16 -7.60 -8.57
#